data_AF-X1JHR6-F1
#
_entry.id   AF-X1JHR6-F1
#
_cell.length_a   1.000
_cell.length_b   1.000
_cell.length_c   1.000
_cell.angle_alpha   90.00
_cell.angle_beta   90.00
_cell.angle_gamma   90.00
#
_symmetry.space_group_name_H-M   'P 1'
#
loop_
_entity.id
_entity.type
_entity.pdbx_description
1 polymer ?
#
loop_
_entity_poly.entity_id
_entity_poly.type
_entity_poly.pdbx_seq_one_letter_code
_entity_poly.pdbx_strand_id
1 'polypeptide(L)'
;MKVKICAAQMNIVSLGVKENLEKAELLTRRAGEEDCDIICFPEDFLTGSLGNKENLKYAQEIPGDFTEKFCKLAKEYGLYIVMGTMIERDGENNMGIEQITLLMMGSLVVLLVLGVPMVFVLGGIAIGAAFFLWGPEAGLMLFTHTIWGVMGKFILAAVPMFIFMGIILQRSGVADDLYEMIYRWMGPVRGGLAMGTVLICTAFAAMVGISGAATVSMGVIALPSMLKRKYD
;
A
#
# COMPACT_ATOMS: atom_id res chain seq x y z
N MET A 1 -8.77 4.81 -34.99
CA MET A 1 -9.56 5.59 -34.03
C MET A 1 -8.63 6.66 -33.45
N LYS A 2 -8.97 7.94 -33.61
CA LYS A 2 -8.21 9.05 -33.00
C LYS A 2 -9.05 9.56 -31.84
N VAL A 3 -8.48 9.64 -30.64
CA VAL A 3 -9.14 10.18 -29.44
C VAL A 3 -8.57 11.57 -29.21
N LYS A 4 -9.43 12.58 -29.08
CA LYS A 4 -9.06 13.97 -28.80
C LYS A 4 -9.23 14.23 -27.30
N ILE A 5 -8.10 14.51 -26.64
CA ILE A 5 -8.04 14.73 -25.19
C ILE A 5 -7.73 16.20 -24.92
N CYS A 6 -8.52 16.83 -24.06
CA CYS A 6 -8.43 18.24 -23.71
C CYS A 6 -8.06 18.38 -22.23
N ALA A 7 -6.86 18.88 -21.97
CA ALA A 7 -6.38 19.10 -20.61
C ALA A 7 -6.83 20.48 -20.12
N ALA A 8 -7.69 20.52 -19.11
CA ALA A 8 -8.17 21.76 -18.52
C ALA A 8 -7.12 22.30 -17.55
N GLN A 9 -6.58 23.49 -17.84
CA GLN A 9 -5.74 24.23 -16.91
C GLN A 9 -6.51 25.47 -16.43
N MET A 10 -6.68 25.60 -15.12
CA MET A 10 -7.40 26.70 -14.51
C MET A 10 -6.66 27.23 -13.28
N ASN A 11 -6.81 28.53 -13.02
CA ASN A 11 -6.34 29.12 -11.77
C ASN A 11 -7.37 28.87 -10.67
N ILE A 12 -7.00 28.01 -9.73
CA ILE A 12 -7.86 27.53 -8.64
C ILE A 12 -7.83 28.56 -7.50
N VAL A 13 -8.99 29.11 -7.17
CA VAL A 13 -9.15 30.06 -6.08
C VAL A 13 -9.55 29.29 -4.82
N SER A 14 -8.67 29.26 -3.82
CA SER A 14 -8.98 28.63 -2.52
C SER A 14 -10.24 29.24 -1.89
N LEU A 15 -11.14 28.41 -1.36
CA LEU A 15 -12.46 28.80 -0.81
C LEU A 15 -13.45 29.42 -1.84
N GLY A 16 -13.02 29.62 -3.09
CA GLY A 16 -13.80 30.21 -4.18
C GLY A 16 -14.62 29.17 -4.97
N VAL A 17 -15.32 28.27 -4.29
CA VAL A 17 -15.94 27.08 -4.91
C VAL A 17 -16.87 27.42 -6.08
N LYS A 18 -17.69 28.48 -5.93
CA LYS A 18 -18.58 28.94 -7.01
C LYS A 18 -17.81 29.40 -8.25
N GLU A 19 -16.76 30.19 -8.04
CA GLU A 19 -15.92 30.71 -9.13
C GLU A 19 -15.19 29.58 -9.85
N ASN A 20 -14.65 28.62 -9.09
CA ASN A 20 -13.99 27.46 -9.66
C ASN A 20 -14.96 26.57 -10.44
N LEU A 21 -16.18 26.37 -9.92
CA LEU A 21 -17.22 25.61 -10.60
C LEU A 21 -17.62 26.27 -11.93
N GLU A 22 -17.81 27.59 -11.95
CA GLU A 22 -18.13 28.33 -13.18
C GLU A 22 -17.00 28.21 -14.22
N LYS A 23 -15.73 28.31 -13.80
CA LYS A 23 -14.57 28.08 -14.68
C LYS A 23 -14.55 26.68 -15.25
N ALA A 24 -14.80 25.65 -14.42
CA ALA A 24 -14.80 24.27 -14.84
C ALA A 24 -15.94 23.96 -15.82
N GLU A 25 -17.12 24.53 -15.60
CA GLU A 25 -18.24 24.44 -16.54
C GLU A 25 -17.91 25.06 -17.89
N LEU A 26 -17.34 26.26 -17.89
CA LEU A 26 -16.94 26.96 -19.11
C LEU A 26 -15.90 26.16 -19.91
N LEU A 27 -14.92 25.56 -19.24
CA LEU A 27 -13.93 24.70 -19.88
C LEU A 27 -14.55 23.41 -20.45
N THR A 28 -15.52 22.82 -19.73
CA THR A 28 -16.24 21.64 -20.22
C THR A 28 -17.04 21.96 -21.48
N ARG A 29 -17.73 23.11 -21.51
CA ARG A 29 -18.48 23.56 -22.69
C ARG A 29 -17.56 23.77 -23.89
N ARG A 30 -16.43 24.44 -23.70
CA ARG A 30 -15.43 24.64 -24.77
C ARG A 30 -14.89 23.31 -25.29
N ALA A 31 -14.63 22.34 -24.42
CA ALA A 31 -14.19 21.02 -24.86
C ALA A 31 -15.26 20.29 -25.69
N GLY A 32 -16.54 20.45 -25.34
CA GLY A 32 -17.66 19.96 -26.15
C GLY A 32 -17.75 20.66 -27.52
N GLU A 33 -17.60 21.98 -27.56
CA GLU A 33 -17.58 22.77 -28.82
C GLU A 33 -16.38 22.41 -29.71
N GLU A 34 -15.25 22.04 -29.12
CA GLU A 34 -14.06 21.59 -29.83
C GLU A 34 -14.09 20.10 -30.22
N ASP A 35 -15.20 19.38 -29.99
CA ASP A 35 -15.35 17.94 -30.30
C ASP A 35 -14.26 17.09 -29.62
N CYS A 36 -13.97 17.38 -28.34
CA CYS A 36 -13.07 16.57 -27.50
C CYS A 36 -13.81 15.32 -26.98
N ASP A 37 -13.20 14.15 -27.10
CA ASP A 37 -13.73 12.91 -26.51
C ASP A 37 -13.59 12.90 -24.98
N ILE A 38 -12.50 13.49 -24.46
CA ILE A 38 -12.15 13.45 -23.03
C ILE A 38 -11.67 14.83 -22.56
N ILE A 39 -12.16 15.31 -21.41
CA ILE A 39 -11.60 16.46 -20.69
C ILE A 39 -11.03 16.03 -19.34
N CYS A 40 -9.81 16.48 -19.00
CA CYS A 40 -9.16 16.19 -17.72
C CYS A 40 -8.96 17.45 -16.89
N PHE A 41 -9.47 17.46 -15.65
CA PHE A 41 -9.31 18.55 -14.70
C PHE A 41 -8.12 18.36 -13.74
N PRO A 42 -7.57 19.44 -13.17
CA PRO A 42 -6.48 19.36 -12.21
C PRO A 42 -6.94 18.85 -10.83
N GLU A 43 -5.98 18.55 -9.96
CA GLU A 43 -6.19 18.19 -8.55
C GLU A 43 -6.90 19.32 -7.78
N ASP A 44 -7.84 18.96 -6.91
CA ASP A 44 -8.60 19.84 -6.01
C ASP A 44 -9.22 21.06 -6.70
N PHE A 45 -9.59 20.94 -7.98
CA PHE A 45 -9.93 22.08 -8.84
C PHE A 45 -11.16 22.87 -8.40
N LEU A 46 -12.04 22.28 -7.57
CA LEU A 46 -13.25 22.93 -7.06
C LEU A 46 -12.99 23.72 -5.77
N THR A 47 -12.28 23.13 -4.81
CA THR A 47 -12.13 23.69 -3.46
C THR A 47 -10.79 24.35 -3.21
N GLY A 48 -9.76 24.00 -3.98
CA GLY A 48 -8.37 24.36 -3.74
C GLY A 48 -7.66 23.38 -2.81
N SER A 49 -6.34 23.57 -2.71
CA SER A 49 -5.41 22.65 -2.04
C SER A 49 -5.80 22.27 -0.61
N LEU A 50 -5.61 21.00 -0.27
CA LEU A 50 -5.69 20.44 1.09
C LEU A 50 -4.77 21.13 2.12
N GLY A 51 -3.79 21.94 1.70
CA GLY A 51 -2.96 22.73 2.62
C GLY A 51 -3.75 23.74 3.47
N ASN A 52 -4.91 24.21 2.98
CA ASN A 52 -5.81 25.06 3.77
C ASN A 52 -6.98 24.23 4.32
N LYS A 53 -6.95 23.95 5.63
CA LYS A 53 -7.98 23.15 6.32
C LYS A 53 -9.40 23.71 6.18
N GLU A 54 -9.55 25.00 5.91
CA GLU A 54 -10.86 25.62 5.66
C GLU A 54 -11.55 25.06 4.41
N ASN A 55 -10.80 24.54 3.44
CA ASN A 55 -11.34 23.92 2.23
C ASN A 55 -12.14 22.63 2.54
N LEU A 56 -11.87 21.96 3.66
CA LEU A 56 -12.59 20.75 4.11
C LEU A 56 -14.08 21.01 4.37
N LYS A 57 -14.46 22.27 4.65
CA LYS A 57 -15.87 22.65 4.85
C LYS A 57 -16.72 22.42 3.59
N TYR A 58 -16.09 22.51 2.42
CA TYR A 58 -16.73 22.33 1.12
C TYR A 58 -16.67 20.89 0.59
N ALA A 59 -16.16 19.95 1.39
CA ALA A 59 -16.16 18.54 1.03
C ALA A 59 -17.59 18.00 0.86
N GLN A 60 -17.82 17.23 -0.20
CA GLN A 60 -19.11 16.60 -0.52
C GLN A 60 -18.98 15.08 -0.63
N GLU A 61 -20.07 14.38 -0.34
CA GLU A 61 -20.20 12.93 -0.58
C GLU A 61 -20.22 12.62 -2.10
N ILE A 62 -19.84 11.41 -2.47
CA ILE A 62 -20.00 10.88 -3.83
C ILE A 62 -20.97 9.70 -3.78
N PRO A 63 -22.15 9.79 -4.44
CA PRO A 63 -22.65 10.88 -5.28
C PRO A 63 -23.08 12.14 -4.50
N GLY A 64 -22.93 13.31 -5.10
CA GLY A 64 -23.22 14.62 -4.51
C GLY A 64 -23.42 15.72 -5.56
N ASP A 65 -23.63 16.97 -5.13
CA ASP A 65 -24.03 18.06 -6.04
C ASP A 65 -23.04 18.28 -7.19
N PHE A 66 -21.73 18.27 -6.90
CA PHE A 66 -20.72 18.44 -7.94
C PHE A 66 -20.72 17.28 -8.93
N THR A 67 -20.71 16.03 -8.45
CA THR A 67 -20.66 14.86 -9.33
C THR A 67 -21.91 14.74 -10.18
N GLU A 68 -23.09 15.08 -9.66
CA GLU A 68 -24.32 15.16 -10.47
C GLU A 68 -24.23 16.22 -11.57
N LYS A 69 -23.68 17.39 -11.26
CA LYS A 69 -23.56 18.49 -12.22
C LYS A 69 -22.63 18.15 -13.37
N PHE A 70 -21.46 17.58 -13.06
CA PHE A 70 -20.52 17.11 -14.08
C PHE A 70 -21.05 15.90 -14.85
N CYS A 71 -21.80 14.99 -14.22
CA CYS A 71 -22.49 13.91 -14.92
C CYS A 71 -23.51 14.44 -15.95
N LYS A 72 -24.25 15.52 -15.62
CA LYS A 72 -25.17 16.16 -16.55
C LYS A 72 -24.42 16.80 -17.73
N LEU A 73 -23.34 17.51 -17.46
CA LEU A 73 -22.49 18.12 -18.51
C LEU A 73 -21.86 17.06 -19.42
N ALA A 74 -21.35 15.96 -18.86
CA ALA A 74 -20.79 14.86 -19.63
C ALA A 74 -21.82 14.28 -20.62
N LYS A 75 -23.08 14.11 -20.18
CA LYS A 75 -24.18 13.64 -21.02
C LYS A 75 -24.62 14.67 -22.07
N GLU A 76 -24.63 15.96 -21.72
CA GLU A 76 -25.04 17.04 -22.62
C GLU A 76 -24.10 17.17 -23.83
N TYR A 77 -22.79 17.13 -23.59
CA TYR A 77 -21.77 17.30 -24.64
C TYR A 77 -21.22 15.98 -25.19
N GLY A 78 -21.71 14.84 -24.70
CA GLY A 78 -21.29 13.52 -25.17
C GLY A 78 -19.81 13.20 -24.94
N LEU A 79 -19.19 13.77 -23.91
CA LEU A 79 -17.76 13.67 -23.62
C LEU A 79 -17.49 13.00 -22.27
N TYR A 80 -16.31 12.39 -22.13
CA TYR A 80 -15.86 11.81 -20.87
C TYR A 80 -15.15 12.85 -20.01
N ILE A 81 -15.57 13.01 -18.76
CA ILE A 81 -14.96 13.95 -17.82
C ILE A 81 -14.11 13.18 -16.81
N VAL A 82 -12.79 13.43 -16.84
CA VAL A 82 -11.87 13.01 -15.79
C VAL A 82 -11.76 14.15 -14.78
N MET A 83 -12.52 14.02 -13.70
CA MET A 83 -12.48 14.95 -12.57
C MET A 83 -11.20 14.63 -11.79
N GLY A 84 -10.18 15.49 -11.82
CA GLY A 84 -8.84 15.21 -11.26
C GLY A 84 -8.89 14.64 -9.84
N THR A 85 -9.01 15.50 -8.83
CA THR A 85 -9.42 15.09 -7.47
C THR A 85 -10.40 16.12 -6.91
N MET A 86 -11.23 15.68 -5.98
CA MET A 86 -12.09 16.54 -5.20
C MET A 86 -11.95 16.15 -3.73
N ILE A 87 -12.18 17.11 -2.85
CA ILE A 87 -12.26 16.80 -1.42
C ILE A 87 -13.60 16.09 -1.19
N GLU A 88 -13.53 14.78 -1.02
CA GLU A 88 -14.67 13.94 -0.71
C GLU A 88 -14.90 13.91 0.81
N ARG A 89 -16.17 14.01 1.20
CA ARG A 89 -16.62 13.64 2.54
C ARG A 89 -17.18 12.25 2.43
N ASP A 90 -16.43 11.25 2.85
CA ASP A 90 -16.97 9.91 3.06
C ASP A 90 -17.76 9.93 4.38
N GLY A 91 -18.92 9.27 4.43
CA GLY A 91 -20.01 9.51 5.40
C GLY A 91 -19.60 9.54 6.88
N GLU A 92 -20.51 10.01 7.74
CA GLU A 92 -20.31 10.08 9.19
C GLU A 92 -20.22 8.66 9.79
N ASN A 93 -19.06 8.01 9.65
CA ASN A 93 -18.72 6.87 10.47
C ASN A 93 -18.76 7.36 11.92
N ASN A 94 -19.65 6.78 12.73
CA ASN A 94 -19.79 7.09 14.16
C ASN A 94 -18.48 6.91 14.96
N MET A 95 -17.45 6.32 14.32
CA MET A 95 -16.13 6.13 14.88
C MET A 95 -15.14 7.14 14.30
N GLY A 96 -14.49 7.90 15.18
CA GLY A 96 -13.39 8.79 14.78
C GLY A 96 -12.21 8.00 14.21
N ILE A 97 -11.39 8.67 13.38
CA ILE A 97 -10.17 8.09 12.77
C ILE A 97 -9.24 7.50 13.84
N GLU A 98 -9.18 8.13 15.01
CA GLU A 98 -8.41 7.66 16.17
C GLU A 98 -8.88 6.28 16.64
N GLN A 99 -10.20 6.07 16.71
CA GLN A 99 -10.79 4.81 17.17
C GLN A 99 -10.60 3.69 16.15
N ILE A 100 -10.75 4.00 14.86
CA ILE A 100 -10.49 3.04 13.77
C ILE A 100 -9.01 2.61 13.81
N THR A 101 -8.09 3.58 13.93
CA THR A 101 -6.65 3.31 14.00
C THR A 101 -6.31 2.46 15.22
N LEU A 102 -6.88 2.78 16.38
CA LEU A 102 -6.65 2.04 17.61
C LEU A 102 -7.22 0.63 17.55
N LEU A 103 -8.37 0.44 16.88
CA LEU A 103 -8.96 -0.87 16.67
C LEU A 103 -8.14 -1.72 15.70
N MET A 104 -7.68 -1.15 14.58
CA MET A 104 -6.83 -1.85 13.61
C MET A 104 -5.46 -2.21 14.21
N MET A 105 -4.81 -1.27 14.89
CA MET A 105 -3.51 -1.51 15.52
C MET A 105 -3.65 -2.45 16.72
N GLY A 106 -4.68 -2.26 17.55
CA GLY A 106 -4.95 -3.10 18.73
C GLY A 106 -5.24 -4.54 18.33
N SER A 107 -6.10 -4.75 17.34
CA SER A 107 -6.40 -6.10 16.82
C SER A 107 -5.17 -6.77 16.23
N LEU A 108 -4.28 -6.03 15.55
CA LEU A 108 -3.02 -6.55 15.03
C LEU A 108 -2.14 -7.07 16.15
N VAL A 109 -1.92 -6.27 17.20
CA VAL A 109 -1.08 -6.67 18.34
C VAL A 109 -1.68 -7.88 19.05
N VAL A 110 -2.98 -7.89 19.30
CA VAL A 110 -3.67 -9.00 19.99
C VAL A 110 -3.55 -10.31 19.20
N LEU A 111 -3.83 -10.28 17.90
CA LEU A 111 -3.76 -11.48 17.06
C LEU A 111 -2.32 -12.01 16.91
N LEU A 112 -1.31 -11.14 16.90
CA LEU A 112 0.09 -11.56 16.91
C LEU A 112 0.48 -12.19 18.25
N VAL A 113 0.04 -11.63 19.38
CA VAL A 113 0.29 -12.22 20.71
C VAL A 113 -0.38 -13.59 20.86
N LEU A 114 -1.54 -13.78 20.22
CA LEU A 114 -2.22 -15.09 20.15
C LEU A 114 -1.49 -16.10 19.25
N GLY A 115 -0.40 -15.71 18.57
CA GLY A 115 0.40 -16.60 17.73
C GLY A 115 -0.22 -16.90 16.36
N VAL A 116 -1.19 -16.10 15.91
CA VAL A 116 -1.78 -16.27 14.58
C VAL A 116 -0.74 -15.92 13.51
N PRO A 117 -0.55 -16.73 12.44
CA PRO A 117 0.43 -16.43 11.41
C PRO A 117 0.20 -15.05 10.76
N MET A 118 1.28 -14.30 10.56
CA MET A 118 1.23 -12.89 10.12
C MET A 118 0.37 -12.64 8.87
N VAL A 119 0.36 -13.58 7.91
CA VAL A 119 -0.42 -13.45 6.68
C VAL A 119 -1.92 -13.32 6.98
N PHE A 120 -2.43 -14.12 7.93
CA PHE A 120 -3.83 -14.09 8.30
C PHE A 120 -4.17 -12.87 9.15
N VAL A 121 -3.24 -12.40 9.99
CA VAL A 121 -3.44 -11.19 10.80
C VAL A 121 -3.51 -9.95 9.92
N LEU A 122 -2.48 -9.72 9.09
CA LEU A 122 -2.42 -8.54 8.23
C LEU A 122 -3.52 -8.56 7.17
N GLY A 123 -3.69 -9.70 6.48
CA GLY A 123 -4.73 -9.85 5.47
C GLY A 123 -6.13 -9.77 6.07
N GLY A 124 -6.37 -10.47 7.18
CA GLY A 124 -7.68 -10.51 7.84
C GLY A 124 -8.11 -9.15 8.39
N ILE A 125 -7.21 -8.41 9.04
CA ILE A 125 -7.51 -7.06 9.53
C ILE A 125 -7.71 -6.10 8.36
N ALA A 126 -6.89 -6.17 7.31
CA ALA A 126 -7.04 -5.30 6.14
C ALA A 126 -8.38 -5.54 5.43
N ILE A 127 -8.76 -6.80 5.21
CA ILE A 127 -10.06 -7.16 4.61
C ILE A 127 -11.19 -6.77 5.56
N GLY A 128 -11.11 -7.11 6.83
CA GLY A 128 -12.14 -6.80 7.83
C GLY A 128 -12.38 -5.30 7.96
N ALA A 129 -11.32 -4.50 8.01
CA ALA A 129 -11.39 -3.05 8.03
C ALA A 129 -11.96 -2.49 6.71
N ALA A 130 -11.55 -3.04 5.57
CA ALA A 130 -12.05 -2.59 4.27
C ALA A 130 -13.56 -2.83 4.12
N PHE A 131 -14.05 -3.98 4.56
CA PHE A 131 -15.47 -4.32 4.57
C PHE A 131 -16.25 -3.45 5.57
N PHE A 132 -15.65 -3.12 6.72
CA PHE A 132 -16.29 -2.29 7.73
C PHE A 132 -16.41 -0.82 7.32
N LEU A 133 -15.38 -0.27 6.66
CA LEU A 133 -15.32 1.15 6.29
C LEU A 133 -16.04 1.45 4.97
N TRP A 134 -15.79 0.64 3.93
CA TRP A 134 -16.29 0.90 2.57
C TRP A 134 -17.42 -0.05 2.14
N GLY A 135 -17.85 -0.95 3.04
CA GLY A 135 -18.89 -1.94 2.75
C GLY A 135 -18.41 -3.12 1.89
N PRO A 136 -19.31 -4.10 1.63
CA PRO A 136 -18.92 -5.37 1.01
C PRO A 136 -18.47 -5.24 -0.45
N GLU A 137 -19.12 -4.40 -1.26
CA GLU A 137 -18.81 -4.26 -2.69
C GLU A 137 -17.47 -3.55 -2.90
N ALA A 138 -17.29 -2.35 -2.32
CA ALA A 138 -16.05 -1.60 -2.47
C ALA A 138 -14.88 -2.27 -1.74
N GLY A 139 -15.12 -2.89 -0.58
CA GLY A 139 -14.11 -3.69 0.13
C GLY A 139 -13.60 -4.86 -0.70
N LEU A 140 -14.47 -5.57 -1.41
CA LEU A 140 -14.09 -6.68 -2.30
C LEU A 140 -13.34 -6.18 -3.54
N MET A 141 -13.76 -5.05 -4.13
CA MET A 141 -13.02 -4.43 -5.24
C MET A 141 -11.61 -4.01 -4.81
N LEU A 142 -11.47 -3.36 -3.65
CA LEU A 142 -10.17 -2.95 -3.11
C LEU A 142 -9.25 -4.14 -2.89
N PHE A 143 -9.78 -5.22 -2.32
CA PHE A 143 -9.05 -6.46 -2.08
C PHE A 143 -8.54 -7.09 -3.39
N THR A 144 -9.43 -7.26 -4.38
CA THR A 144 -9.08 -7.87 -5.67
C THR A 144 -8.05 -7.03 -6.44
N HIS A 145 -8.23 -5.70 -6.46
CA HIS A 145 -7.30 -4.78 -7.11
C HIS A 145 -5.92 -4.80 -6.44
N THR A 146 -5.87 -4.83 -5.11
CA THR A 146 -4.62 -4.88 -4.35
C THR A 146 -3.86 -6.18 -4.61
N ILE A 147 -4.54 -7.32 -4.59
CA ILE A 147 -3.92 -8.61 -4.91
C ILE A 147 -3.37 -8.61 -6.33
N TRP A 148 -4.16 -8.18 -7.30
CA TRP A 148 -3.72 -8.11 -8.69
C TRP A 148 -2.46 -7.25 -8.84
N GLY A 149 -2.43 -6.08 -8.19
CA GLY A 149 -1.29 -5.18 -8.18
C GLY A 149 -0.04 -5.75 -7.50
N VAL A 150 -0.18 -6.70 -6.56
CA VAL A 150 0.95 -7.37 -5.92
C VAL A 150 1.43 -8.58 -6.73
N MET A 151 0.52 -9.38 -7.31
CA MET A 151 0.87 -10.58 -8.08
C MET A 151 1.77 -10.27 -9.27
N GLY A 152 1.62 -9.09 -9.89
CA GLY A 152 2.46 -8.65 -11.00
C GLY A 152 3.84 -8.10 -10.61
N LYS A 153 4.20 -8.04 -9.31
CA LYS A 153 5.46 -7.42 -8.89
C LYS A 153 6.63 -8.35 -9.11
N PHE A 154 7.61 -7.90 -9.91
CA PHE A 154 8.86 -8.62 -10.17
C PHE A 154 9.64 -8.99 -8.90
N ILE A 155 9.48 -8.23 -7.80
CA ILE A 155 10.10 -8.53 -6.50
C ILE A 155 9.73 -9.93 -5.98
N LEU A 156 8.55 -10.45 -6.33
CA LEU A 156 8.12 -11.78 -5.91
C LEU A 156 8.98 -12.89 -6.54
N ALA A 157 9.56 -12.65 -7.73
CA ALA A 157 10.50 -13.57 -8.36
C ALA A 157 11.84 -13.66 -7.59
N ALA A 158 12.18 -12.67 -6.77
CA ALA A 158 13.36 -12.73 -5.91
C ALA A 158 13.19 -13.78 -4.80
N VAL A 159 11.98 -14.04 -4.31
CA VAL A 159 11.74 -14.95 -3.18
C VAL A 159 12.22 -16.39 -3.48
N PRO A 160 11.81 -17.04 -4.59
CA PRO A 160 12.35 -18.35 -4.95
C PRO A 160 13.86 -18.35 -5.19
N MET A 161 14.39 -17.28 -5.79
CA MET A 161 15.82 -17.15 -6.07
C MET A 161 16.64 -17.04 -4.78
N PHE A 162 16.14 -16.33 -3.75
CA PHE A 162 16.76 -16.27 -2.43
C PHE A 162 16.71 -17.61 -1.70
N ILE A 163 15.57 -18.30 -1.74
CA ILE A 163 15.45 -19.64 -1.15
C ILE A 163 16.41 -20.61 -1.84
N PHE A 164 16.50 -20.55 -3.17
CA PHE A 164 17.42 -21.37 -3.96
C PHE A 164 18.89 -21.09 -3.62
N MET A 165 19.27 -19.81 -3.53
CA MET A 165 20.60 -19.41 -3.05
C MET A 165 20.89 -19.97 -1.65
N GLY A 166 19.94 -19.85 -0.71
CA GLY A 166 20.07 -20.38 0.64
C GLY A 166 20.31 -21.90 0.65
N ILE A 167 19.58 -22.65 -0.18
CA ILE A 167 19.76 -24.09 -0.34
C ILE A 167 21.13 -24.43 -0.94
N ILE A 168 21.60 -23.68 -1.95
CA ILE A 168 22.95 -23.86 -2.51
C ILE A 168 24.03 -23.62 -1.44
N LEU A 169 23.93 -22.54 -0.67
CA LEU A 169 24.87 -22.24 0.42
C LEU A 169 24.89 -23.35 1.48
N GLN A 170 23.73 -23.89 1.83
CA GLN A 170 23.63 -25.01 2.77
C GLN A 170 24.26 -26.29 2.20
N ARG A 171 23.96 -26.64 0.94
CA ARG A 171 24.40 -27.88 0.29
C ARG A 171 25.88 -27.87 -0.09
N SER A 172 26.47 -26.70 -0.33
CA SER A 172 27.89 -26.54 -0.65
C SER A 172 28.82 -26.63 0.56
N GLY A 173 28.29 -26.67 1.79
CA GLY A 173 29.08 -26.73 3.02
C GLY A 173 29.61 -25.37 3.51
N VAL A 174 29.48 -24.31 2.70
CA VAL A 174 29.94 -22.95 3.03
C VAL A 174 29.33 -22.44 4.34
N ALA A 175 28.05 -22.76 4.59
CA ALA A 175 27.40 -22.41 5.84
C ALA A 175 28.05 -23.09 7.05
N ASP A 176 28.31 -24.40 6.99
CA ASP A 176 28.93 -25.15 8.09
C ASP A 176 30.37 -24.63 8.36
N ASP A 177 31.13 -24.30 7.32
CA ASP A 177 32.46 -23.70 7.43
C ASP A 177 32.42 -22.30 8.08
N LEU A 178 31.45 -21.48 7.71
CA LEU A 178 31.24 -20.16 8.33
C LEU A 178 30.90 -20.29 9.81
N TYR A 179 30.05 -21.26 10.17
CA TYR A 179 29.72 -21.56 11.56
C TYR A 179 30.93 -22.09 12.34
N GLU A 180 31.79 -22.91 11.73
CA GLU A 180 33.06 -23.36 12.33
C GLU A 180 34.04 -22.21 12.58
N MET A 181 34.19 -21.30 11.62
CA MET A 181 35.04 -20.12 11.77
C MET A 181 34.58 -19.24 12.94
N ILE A 182 33.27 -18.97 13.02
CA ILE A 182 32.69 -18.17 14.10
C ILE A 182 32.76 -18.89 15.45
N TYR A 183 32.56 -20.20 15.48
CA TYR A 183 32.73 -20.98 16.70
C TYR A 183 34.17 -20.99 17.20
N ARG A 184 35.18 -21.01 16.33
CA ARG A 184 36.57 -20.86 16.76
C ARG A 184 36.88 -19.46 17.25
N TRP A 185 36.30 -18.44 16.63
CA TRP A 185 36.52 -17.04 17.02
C TRP A 185 35.83 -16.69 18.34
N MET A 186 34.64 -17.23 18.58
CA MET A 186 33.82 -16.97 19.77
C MET A 186 33.83 -18.12 20.79
N GLY A 187 34.58 -19.19 20.53
CA GLY A 187 34.69 -20.40 21.36
C GLY A 187 35.12 -20.21 22.82
N PRO A 188 35.94 -19.20 23.18
CA PRO A 188 36.25 -18.94 24.58
C PRO A 188 35.08 -18.31 25.35
N VAL A 189 34.03 -17.83 24.68
CA VAL A 189 32.92 -17.11 25.31
C VAL A 189 31.74 -18.06 25.55
N ARG A 190 31.25 -18.12 26.79
CA ARG A 190 30.03 -18.88 27.13
C ARG A 190 28.86 -18.31 26.32
N GLY A 191 28.20 -19.13 25.51
CA GLY A 191 27.15 -18.69 24.57
C GLY A 191 27.66 -18.12 23.23
N GLY A 192 28.97 -18.24 22.94
CA GLY A 192 29.59 -17.69 21.74
C GLY A 192 28.96 -18.16 20.42
N LEU A 193 28.44 -19.38 20.37
CA LEU A 193 27.75 -19.88 19.17
C LEU A 193 26.42 -19.13 18.94
N ALA A 194 25.60 -18.93 19.97
CA ALA A 194 24.33 -18.21 19.84
C ALA A 194 24.55 -16.74 19.43
N MET A 195 25.54 -16.07 20.03
CA MET A 195 25.90 -14.71 19.65
C MET A 195 26.45 -14.65 18.21
N GLY A 196 27.23 -15.65 17.81
CA GLY A 196 27.71 -15.81 16.44
C GLY A 196 26.58 -15.99 15.44
N THR A 197 25.60 -16.83 15.74
CA THR A 197 24.39 -17.00 14.93
C THR A 197 23.65 -15.67 14.75
N VAL A 198 23.47 -14.89 15.81
CA VAL A 198 22.82 -13.57 15.74
C VAL A 198 23.60 -12.61 14.83
N LEU A 199 24.94 -12.59 14.91
CA LEU A 199 25.77 -11.77 14.03
C LEU A 199 25.65 -12.18 12.56
N ILE A 200 25.66 -13.49 12.26
CA ILE A 200 25.47 -14.00 10.89
C ILE A 200 24.07 -13.64 10.39
N CYS A 201 23.04 -13.88 11.20
CA CYS A 201 21.66 -13.52 10.89
C CYS A 201 21.53 -12.01 10.62
N THR A 202 22.23 -11.17 11.37
CA THR A 202 22.21 -9.71 11.20
C THR A 202 22.88 -9.29 9.89
N ALA A 203 24.05 -9.85 9.58
CA ALA A 203 24.74 -9.60 8.31
C ALA A 203 23.91 -10.06 7.10
N PHE A 204 23.32 -11.26 7.18
CA PHE A 204 22.42 -11.77 6.13
C PHE A 204 21.13 -10.95 6.02
N ALA A 205 20.53 -10.54 7.14
CA ALA A 205 19.34 -9.69 7.15
C ALA A 205 19.62 -8.30 6.56
N ALA A 206 20.82 -7.74 6.78
CA ALA A 206 21.23 -6.48 6.16
C ALA A 206 21.35 -6.57 4.62
N MET A 207 21.71 -7.76 4.10
CA MET A 207 21.80 -8.01 2.65
C MET A 207 20.44 -8.39 2.03
N VAL A 208 19.60 -9.11 2.77
CA VAL A 208 18.30 -9.61 2.30
C VAL A 208 17.22 -8.62 2.74
N GLY A 209 16.90 -7.66 1.87
CA GLY A 209 15.86 -6.63 2.11
C GLY A 209 14.42 -7.15 2.26
N ILE A 210 14.21 -8.46 2.46
CA ILE A 210 12.91 -9.13 2.62
C ILE A 210 12.97 -10.03 3.88
N SER A 211 12.22 -9.64 4.93
CA SER A 211 12.24 -10.32 6.23
C SER A 211 11.80 -11.79 6.17
N GLY A 212 10.76 -12.12 5.40
CA GLY A 212 10.24 -13.49 5.30
C GLY A 212 11.18 -14.48 4.59
N ALA A 213 11.90 -14.04 3.55
CA ALA A 213 12.87 -14.90 2.87
C ALA A 213 14.12 -15.12 3.75
N ALA A 214 14.54 -14.09 4.49
CA ALA A 214 15.66 -14.16 5.40
C ALA A 214 15.42 -15.15 6.55
N THR A 215 14.24 -15.13 7.18
CA THR A 215 13.92 -16.04 8.29
C THR A 215 13.83 -17.49 7.84
N VAL A 216 13.22 -17.77 6.69
CA VAL A 216 13.16 -19.14 6.14
C VAL A 216 14.55 -19.64 5.77
N SER A 217 15.36 -18.83 5.09
CA SER A 217 16.72 -19.21 4.68
C SER A 217 17.62 -19.44 5.89
N MET A 218 17.61 -18.54 6.88
CA MET A 218 18.37 -18.72 8.11
C MET A 218 17.83 -19.89 8.93
N GLY A 219 16.53 -20.15 8.95
CA GLY A 219 15.98 -21.36 9.59
C GLY A 219 16.54 -22.64 8.96
N VAL A 220 16.59 -22.72 7.64
CA VAL A 220 17.13 -23.89 6.91
C VAL A 220 18.65 -24.03 7.11
N ILE A 221 19.38 -22.92 7.18
CA ILE A 221 20.84 -22.91 7.30
C ILE A 221 21.30 -23.08 8.75
N ALA A 222 20.78 -22.27 9.68
CA ALA A 222 21.24 -22.18 11.06
C ALA A 222 20.77 -23.35 11.94
N LEU A 223 19.51 -23.78 11.78
CA LEU A 223 18.92 -24.82 12.63
C LEU A 223 19.72 -26.14 12.64
N PRO A 224 20.07 -26.74 11.48
CA PRO A 224 20.84 -27.98 11.49
C PRO A 224 22.25 -27.81 12.07
N SER A 225 22.92 -26.68 11.80
CA SER A 225 24.27 -26.41 12.32
C SER A 225 24.28 -26.17 13.84
N MET A 226 23.21 -25.58 14.40
CA MET A 226 23.04 -25.43 15.85
C MET A 226 22.74 -26.77 16.55
N LEU A 227 21.82 -27.57 15.99
CA LEU A 227 21.48 -28.89 16.54
C LEU A 227 22.69 -29.85 16.54
N LYS A 228 23.51 -29.86 15.47
CA LYS A 228 24.77 -30.64 15.41
C LYS A 228 25.72 -30.31 16.58
N ARG A 229 25.64 -29.11 17.14
CA ARG A 229 26.50 -28.61 18.23
C ARG A 229 25.83 -28.67 19.60
N LYS A 230 24.74 -29.43 19.73
CA LYS A 230 23.99 -29.65 20.99
C LYS A 230 23.44 -28.36 21.60
N TYR A 231 23.05 -27.40 20.76
CA TYR A 231 22.17 -26.32 21.18
C TYR A 231 20.72 -26.82 21.03
N ASP A 232 19.96 -26.74 22.12
CA ASP A 232 18.52 -27.03 22.19
C ASP A 232 17.68 -25.78 21.87
#